data_AF-A0AAV6X2R1-F1
#
_entry.id   AF-A0AAV6X2R1-F1
#
_cell.length_a   1.000
_cell.length_b   1.000
_cell.length_c   1.000
_cell.angle_alpha   90.00
_cell.angle_beta   90.00
_cell.angle_gamma   90.00
#
_symmetry.space_group_name_H-M   'P 1'
#
loop_
_entity.id
_entity.type
_entity.pdbx_description
1 polymer ?
#
loop_
_entity_poly.entity_id
_entity_poly.type
_entity_poly.pdbx_seq_one_letter_code
_entity_poly.pdbx_strand_id
1 'polypeptide(L)'
;MINFGFVQLLITFISLSYFLPSKPFIATQGDDLITHVCKNTEGFVFCHDTIYSDTRAIYARTDRFILAYMAFQKTLNYTIDIKDVYLPSEIKSFKDNGREPGILQGLENCLGKYDVVNGRLGHMLDELDSVTNYDFDKLSLEIEGEAHALVKKVSTVDRP
;
A
#
# COMPACT_ATOMS: atom_id res chain seq x y z
N MET A 1 -5.00 -12.82 -11.46
CA MET A 1 -5.47 -12.76 -10.05
C MET A 1 -4.59 -11.78 -9.32
N ILE A 2 -5.10 -10.59 -8.96
CA ILE A 2 -4.38 -9.70 -8.04
C ILE A 2 -4.58 -10.28 -6.65
N ASN A 3 -3.48 -10.55 -5.95
CA ASN A 3 -3.50 -11.12 -4.62
C ASN A 3 -3.86 -9.99 -3.64
N PHE A 4 -5.05 -10.00 -3.01
CA PHE A 4 -5.46 -8.94 -2.09
C PHE A 4 -4.49 -8.76 -0.89
N GLY A 5 -3.64 -9.76 -0.60
CA GLY A 5 -2.51 -9.61 0.31
C GLY A 5 -1.43 -8.60 -0.13
N PHE A 6 -1.46 -8.14 -1.39
CA PHE A 6 -0.52 -7.19 -1.99
C PHE A 6 -0.66 -5.77 -1.44
N VAL A 7 -1.90 -5.30 -1.29
CA VAL A 7 -2.19 -3.97 -0.72
C VAL A 7 -1.91 -3.95 0.79
N GLN A 8 -2.15 -5.08 1.46
CA GLN A 8 -1.80 -5.29 2.86
C GLN A 8 -0.30 -5.11 3.11
N LEU A 9 0.51 -5.77 2.29
CA LEU A 9 1.97 -5.83 2.41
C LEU A 9 2.65 -4.46 2.20
N LEU A 10 2.14 -3.67 1.25
CA LEU A 10 2.65 -2.32 1.01
C LEU A 10 2.39 -1.39 2.19
N ILE A 11 1.24 -1.53 2.83
CA ILE A 11 0.79 -0.56 3.82
C ILE A 11 1.35 -0.88 5.22
N THR A 12 1.37 -2.15 5.63
CA THR A 12 2.06 -2.59 6.87
C THR A 12 3.55 -2.20 6.87
N PHE A 13 4.14 -2.13 5.68
CA PHE A 13 5.55 -1.84 5.52
C PHE A 13 5.91 -0.37 5.74
N ILE A 14 5.08 0.57 5.26
CA ILE A 14 5.41 1.98 5.39
C ILE A 14 5.19 2.47 6.83
N SER A 15 4.21 1.91 7.54
CA SER A 15 4.09 2.10 8.99
C SER A 15 5.32 1.56 9.74
N LEU A 16 5.80 0.34 9.44
CA LEU A 16 6.95 -0.23 10.17
C LEU A 16 8.28 0.51 9.93
N SER A 17 8.49 1.07 8.75
CA SER A 17 9.73 1.76 8.40
C SER A 17 9.87 3.15 9.03
N TYR A 18 8.76 3.75 9.45
CA TYR A 18 8.74 5.03 10.18
C TYR A 18 8.68 4.86 11.72
N PHE A 19 8.04 3.79 12.21
CA PHE A 19 7.87 3.56 13.66
C PHE A 19 9.05 2.88 14.37
N LEU A 20 10.06 2.40 13.65
CA LEU A 20 11.28 1.89 14.30
C LEU A 20 12.13 3.07 14.78
N PRO A 21 12.44 3.19 16.10
CA PRO A 21 13.41 4.17 16.58
C PRO A 21 14.71 3.89 15.83
N SER A 22 15.12 4.85 14.99
CA SER A 22 16.25 4.67 14.10
C SER A 22 17.49 4.51 14.97
N LYS A 23 17.95 3.26 15.15
CA LYS A 23 19.39 3.06 15.36
C LYS A 23 20.07 3.82 14.21
N PRO A 24 21.09 4.64 14.49
CA PRO A 24 21.76 5.39 13.45
C PRO A 24 22.13 4.43 12.31
N PHE A 25 21.68 4.79 11.10
CA PHE A 25 21.94 4.03 9.90
C PHE A 25 23.44 3.96 9.70
N ILE A 26 24.02 2.82 10.04
CA ILE A 26 25.33 2.43 9.54
C ILE A 26 25.01 1.52 8.36
N ALA A 27 25.08 2.06 7.15
CA ALA A 27 25.15 1.25 5.95
C ALA A 27 26.18 0.15 6.20
N THR A 28 25.72 -1.09 6.32
CA THR A 28 26.61 -2.24 6.27
C THR A 28 27.17 -2.24 4.86
N GLN A 29 28.49 -2.25 4.72
CA GLN A 29 29.18 -2.23 3.43
C GLN A 29 28.53 -3.26 2.48
N GLY A 30 27.71 -2.80 1.52
CA GLY A 30 27.14 -3.65 0.47
C GLY A 30 25.71 -3.32 0.05
N ASP A 31 24.80 -2.99 0.98
CA ASP A 31 23.37 -2.86 0.66
C ASP A 31 22.93 -1.38 0.60
N ASP A 32 22.22 -1.01 -0.47
CA ASP A 32 21.56 0.30 -0.54
C ASP A 32 20.29 0.35 0.33
N LEU A 33 19.78 1.57 0.57
CA LEU A 33 18.64 1.79 1.48
C LEU A 33 17.40 0.99 1.05
N ILE A 34 17.15 0.90 -0.26
CA ILE A 34 16.00 0.18 -0.82
C ILE A 34 16.10 -1.30 -0.45
N THR A 35 17.26 -1.90 -0.71
CA THR A 35 17.53 -3.31 -0.39
C THR A 35 17.34 -3.58 1.10
N HIS A 36 17.87 -2.71 1.96
CA HIS A 36 17.75 -2.84 3.41
C HIS A 36 16.29 -2.77 3.86
N VAL A 37 15.55 -1.76 3.39
CA VAL A 37 14.15 -1.53 3.75
C VAL A 37 13.32 -2.72 3.25
N CYS A 38 13.48 -3.14 1.99
CA CYS A 38 12.74 -4.29 1.45
C CYS A 38 13.05 -5.62 2.13
N LYS A 39 14.26 -5.85 2.65
CA LYS A 39 14.59 -7.10 3.40
C LYS A 39 13.80 -7.24 4.69
N ASN A 40 13.31 -6.13 5.25
CA ASN A 40 12.47 -6.11 6.45
C ASN A 40 10.96 -6.21 6.12
N THR A 41 10.61 -6.66 4.91
CA THR A 41 9.21 -6.93 4.51
C THR A 41 8.92 -8.41 4.42
N GLU A 42 7.63 -8.76 4.51
CA GLU A 42 7.16 -10.10 4.15
C GLU A 42 7.23 -10.37 2.62
N GLY A 43 7.63 -9.38 1.81
CA GLY A 43 7.55 -9.40 0.35
C GLY A 43 8.75 -8.75 -0.32
N PHE A 44 9.96 -9.24 -0.02
CA PHE A 44 11.21 -8.64 -0.51
C PHE A 44 11.22 -8.39 -2.01
N VAL A 45 10.99 -9.44 -2.82
CA VAL A 45 11.03 -9.36 -4.30
C VAL A 45 10.06 -8.31 -4.79
N PHE A 46 8.84 -8.32 -4.24
CA PHE A 46 7.81 -7.40 -4.63
C PHE A 46 8.15 -5.94 -4.26
N CYS A 47 8.58 -5.68 -3.03
CA CYS A 47 9.03 -4.36 -2.60
C CYS A 47 10.16 -3.85 -3.49
N HIS A 48 11.17 -4.70 -3.70
CA HIS A 48 12.35 -4.37 -4.47
C HIS A 48 11.99 -4.02 -5.91
N ASP A 49 11.28 -4.90 -6.62
CA ASP A 49 10.90 -4.68 -8.03
C ASP A 49 9.96 -3.47 -8.18
N THR A 50 9.06 -3.28 -7.22
CA THR A 50 8.15 -2.12 -7.21
C THR A 50 8.92 -0.82 -7.15
N ILE A 51 9.91 -0.70 -6.25
CA ILE A 51 10.70 0.52 -6.12
C ILE A 51 11.64 0.69 -7.33
N TYR A 52 12.38 -0.34 -7.74
CA TYR A 52 13.33 -0.24 -8.86
C TYR A 52 12.69 -0.08 -10.23
N SER A 53 11.39 -0.37 -10.39
CA SER A 53 10.66 -0.06 -11.62
C SER A 53 10.47 1.45 -11.85
N ASP A 54 10.69 2.29 -10.84
CA ASP A 54 10.69 3.74 -10.99
C ASP A 54 12.08 4.25 -11.38
N THR A 55 12.15 5.10 -12.39
CA THR A 55 13.42 5.68 -12.86
C THR A 55 14.08 6.56 -11.79
N ARG A 56 13.33 7.05 -10.81
CA ARG A 56 13.83 7.83 -9.67
C ARG A 56 14.46 6.98 -8.56
N ALA A 57 14.42 5.64 -8.66
CA ALA A 57 14.97 4.75 -7.65
C ALA A 57 16.45 5.02 -7.33
N ILE A 58 17.22 5.58 -8.28
CA ILE A 58 18.61 5.99 -8.04
C ILE A 58 18.75 7.00 -6.89
N TYR A 59 17.79 7.91 -6.71
CA TYR A 59 17.79 8.92 -5.65
C TYR A 59 17.35 8.34 -4.30
N ALA A 60 16.45 7.36 -4.32
CA ALA A 60 15.94 6.68 -3.14
C ALA A 60 16.96 5.71 -2.48
N ARG A 61 18.10 5.43 -3.13
CA ARG A 61 19.16 4.56 -2.58
C ARG A 61 19.80 5.09 -1.31
N THR A 62 19.73 6.40 -1.09
CA THR A 62 20.36 7.07 0.05
C THR A 62 19.42 7.98 0.82
N ASP A 63 18.19 8.21 0.32
CA ASP A 63 17.24 9.13 0.93
C ASP A 63 15.92 8.42 1.26
N ARG A 64 15.63 8.36 2.57
CA ARG A 64 14.42 7.75 3.13
C ARG A 64 13.15 8.52 2.76
N PHE A 65 13.23 9.84 2.61
CA PHE A 65 12.07 10.66 2.24
C PHE A 65 11.68 10.40 0.79
N ILE A 66 12.66 10.36 -0.11
CA ILE A 66 12.41 10.02 -1.52
C ILE A 66 11.85 8.60 -1.63
N LEU A 67 12.42 7.64 -0.88
CA LEU A 67 11.93 6.26 -0.86
C LEU A 67 10.46 6.18 -0.41
N ALA A 68 10.09 6.88 0.66
CA ALA A 68 8.73 6.88 1.16
C ALA A 68 7.75 7.56 0.19
N TYR A 69 8.12 8.72 -0.35
CA TYR A 69 7.31 9.40 -1.37
C TYR A 69 7.03 8.48 -2.55
N MET A 70 8.06 7.78 -3.05
CA MET A 70 7.91 6.81 -4.13
C MET A 70 6.99 5.63 -3.74
N ALA A 71 7.14 5.10 -2.53
CA ALA A 71 6.32 4.00 -2.04
C ALA A 71 4.83 4.37 -1.95
N PHE A 72 4.50 5.54 -1.36
CA PHE A 72 3.11 5.98 -1.28
C PHE A 72 2.54 6.39 -2.62
N GLN A 73 3.32 7.05 -3.47
CA GLN A 73 2.84 7.42 -4.80
C GLN A 73 2.48 6.17 -5.62
N LYS A 74 3.32 5.12 -5.57
CA LYS A 74 2.98 3.85 -6.20
C LYS A 74 1.75 3.21 -5.58
N THR A 75 1.66 3.21 -4.24
CA THR A 75 0.50 2.67 -3.53
C THR A 75 -0.79 3.38 -3.96
N LEU A 76 -0.78 4.71 -4.02
CA LEU A 76 -1.90 5.53 -4.48
C LEU A 76 -2.31 5.22 -5.93
N ASN A 77 -1.34 5.11 -6.84
CA ASN A 77 -1.63 4.76 -8.23
C ASN A 77 -2.27 3.37 -8.33
N TYR A 78 -1.75 2.38 -7.60
CA TYR A 78 -2.34 1.05 -7.56
C TYR A 78 -3.74 1.04 -6.97
N THR A 79 -3.99 1.78 -5.89
CA THR A 79 -5.30 1.82 -5.26
C THR A 79 -6.33 2.55 -6.13
N ILE A 80 -5.92 3.56 -6.88
CA ILE A 80 -6.73 4.20 -7.95
C ILE A 80 -7.05 3.17 -9.05
N ASP A 81 -6.06 2.47 -9.60
CA ASP A 81 -6.29 1.47 -10.66
C ASP A 81 -7.23 0.35 -10.20
N ILE A 82 -7.07 -0.12 -8.95
CA ILE A 82 -7.96 -1.14 -8.38
C ILE A 82 -9.38 -0.61 -8.30
N LYS A 83 -9.55 0.62 -7.80
CA LYS A 83 -10.88 1.23 -7.61
C LYS A 83 -11.56 1.56 -8.93
N ASP A 84 -10.85 2.15 -9.88
CA ASP A 84 -11.46 2.75 -11.06
C ASP A 84 -11.53 1.78 -12.24
N VAL A 85 -10.66 0.77 -12.28
CA VAL A 85 -10.59 -0.21 -13.38
C VAL A 85 -11.00 -1.60 -12.91
N TYR A 86 -10.31 -2.15 -11.91
CA TYR A 86 -10.45 -3.56 -11.56
C TYR A 86 -11.80 -3.87 -10.88
N LEU A 87 -12.12 -3.22 -9.76
CA LEU A 87 -13.33 -3.49 -8.99
C LEU A 87 -14.61 -3.29 -9.81
N PRO A 88 -14.78 -2.23 -10.61
CA PRO A 88 -15.98 -2.06 -11.43
C PRO A 88 -16.13 -3.18 -12.46
N SER A 89 -15.03 -3.62 -13.07
CA SER A 89 -15.04 -4.74 -14.02
C SER A 89 -15.43 -6.07 -13.35
N GLU A 90 -14.92 -6.33 -12.15
CA GLU A 90 -15.20 -7.53 -11.39
C GLU A 90 -16.65 -7.54 -10.88
N ILE A 91 -17.13 -6.42 -10.34
CA ILE A 91 -18.53 -6.22 -9.90
C ILE A 91 -19.48 -6.48 -11.08
N LYS A 92 -19.18 -5.93 -12.25
CA LYS A 92 -19.99 -6.16 -13.46
C LYS A 92 -20.02 -7.64 -13.83
N SER A 93 -18.85 -8.30 -13.87
CA SER A 93 -18.72 -9.73 -14.14
C SER A 93 -19.54 -10.57 -13.14
N PHE A 94 -19.54 -10.23 -11.85
CA PHE A 94 -20.33 -10.91 -10.83
C PHE A 94 -21.84 -10.75 -11.05
N LYS A 95 -22.29 -9.55 -11.42
CA LYS A 95 -23.69 -9.26 -11.75
C LYS A 95 -24.16 -10.05 -12.97
N ASP A 96 -23.35 -10.09 -14.02
CA ASP A 96 -23.68 -10.75 -15.29
C ASP A 96 -23.74 -12.29 -15.14
N ASN A 97 -22.92 -12.86 -14.25
CA ASN A 97 -22.81 -14.31 -14.06
C ASN A 97 -23.67 -14.88 -12.91
N GLY A 98 -24.48 -14.05 -12.24
CA GLY A 98 -25.37 -14.50 -11.16
C GLY A 98 -24.63 -15.13 -9.96
N ARG A 99 -23.45 -14.62 -9.64
CA ARG A 99 -22.60 -15.14 -8.55
C ARG A 99 -23.14 -14.78 -7.16
N GLU A 100 -22.52 -15.37 -6.14
CA GLU A 100 -22.93 -15.26 -4.73
C GLU A 100 -23.13 -13.80 -4.28
N PRO A 101 -24.33 -13.44 -3.76
CA PRO A 101 -24.63 -12.07 -3.32
C PRO A 101 -23.67 -11.52 -2.26
N GLY A 102 -23.13 -12.38 -1.39
CA GLY A 102 -22.20 -11.99 -0.34
C GLY A 102 -20.89 -11.44 -0.89
N ILE A 103 -20.34 -12.07 -1.94
CA ILE A 103 -19.09 -11.61 -2.58
C ILE A 103 -19.32 -10.27 -3.28
N LEU A 104 -20.45 -10.15 -3.98
CA LEU A 104 -20.81 -8.91 -4.66
C LEU A 104 -20.90 -7.73 -3.68
N GLN A 105 -21.59 -7.94 -2.55
CA GLN A 105 -21.67 -6.94 -1.49
C GLN A 105 -20.29 -6.62 -0.89
N GLY A 106 -19.42 -7.62 -0.75
CA GLY A 106 -18.03 -7.44 -0.34
C GLY A 106 -17.26 -6.51 -1.29
N LEU A 107 -17.34 -6.76 -2.59
CA LEU A 107 -16.67 -5.96 -3.63
C LEU A 107 -17.18 -4.52 -3.68
N GLU A 108 -18.50 -4.31 -3.60
CA GLU A 108 -19.09 -2.97 -3.56
C GLU A 108 -18.66 -2.19 -2.29
N ASN A 109 -18.57 -2.87 -1.15
CA ASN A 109 -18.02 -2.27 0.07
C ASN A 109 -16.54 -1.94 -0.05
N CYS A 110 -15.75 -2.79 -0.72
CA CYS A 110 -14.35 -2.51 -1.00
C CYS A 110 -14.20 -1.24 -1.84
N LEU A 111 -15.02 -1.09 -2.87
CA LEU A 111 -15.00 0.08 -3.75
C LEU A 111 -15.13 1.40 -2.96
N GLY A 112 -16.12 1.50 -2.06
CA GLY A 112 -16.30 2.70 -1.23
C GLY A 112 -15.18 2.94 -0.21
N LYS A 113 -14.52 1.87 0.26
CA LYS A 113 -13.35 1.99 1.16
C LYS A 113 -12.09 2.48 0.43
N TYR A 114 -11.93 2.16 -0.85
CA TYR A 114 -10.80 2.66 -1.63
C TYR A 114 -10.83 4.18 -1.80
N ASP A 115 -12.00 4.83 -1.81
CA ASP A 115 -12.08 6.30 -1.77
C ASP A 115 -11.42 6.88 -0.51
N VAL A 116 -11.71 6.29 0.65
CA VAL A 116 -11.14 6.71 1.92
C VAL A 116 -9.62 6.47 1.94
N VAL A 117 -9.18 5.31 1.47
CA VAL A 117 -7.75 4.97 1.37
C VAL A 117 -7.02 5.92 0.43
N ASN A 118 -7.58 6.21 -0.75
CA ASN A 118 -6.99 7.13 -1.73
C ASN A 118 -6.89 8.55 -1.17
N GLY A 119 -7.94 9.04 -0.49
CA GLY A 119 -7.91 10.35 0.16
C GLY A 119 -6.82 10.47 1.23
N ARG A 120 -6.66 9.43 2.06
CA ARG A 120 -5.61 9.39 3.10
C ARG A 120 -4.20 9.29 2.51
N LEU A 121 -4.00 8.47 1.48
CA LEU A 121 -2.72 8.36 0.78
C LEU A 121 -2.33 9.68 0.11
N GLY A 122 -3.29 10.38 -0.50
CA GLY A 122 -3.08 11.73 -1.03
C GLY A 122 -2.64 12.70 0.07
N HIS A 123 -3.37 12.75 1.18
CA HIS A 123 -3.02 13.62 2.31
C HIS A 123 -1.64 13.32 2.90
N MET A 124 -1.23 12.06 2.91
CA MET A 124 0.10 11.68 3.41
C MET A 124 1.23 12.08 2.45
N LEU A 125 0.98 12.09 1.15
CA LEU A 125 1.92 12.68 0.19
C LEU A 125 2.03 14.19 0.39
N ASP A 126 0.91 14.88 0.65
CA ASP A 126 0.92 16.31 0.99
C ASP A 126 1.69 16.57 2.30
N GLU A 127 1.56 15.70 3.30
CA GLU A 127 2.32 15.80 4.56
C GLU A 127 3.82 15.56 4.37
N LEU A 128 4.23 14.67 3.46
CA LEU A 128 5.64 14.46 3.11
C LEU A 128 6.26 15.69 2.42
N ASP A 129 5.45 16.44 1.68
CA ASP A 129 5.85 17.73 1.10
C ASP A 129 5.79 18.87 2.13
N SER A 130 5.19 18.64 3.31
CA SER A 130 5.11 19.61 4.39
C SER A 130 6.41 19.66 5.22
N VAL A 131 6.70 20.84 5.77
CA VAL A 131 7.88 21.04 6.62
C VAL A 131 7.75 20.30 7.96
N THR A 132 6.52 19.99 8.39
CA THR A 132 6.23 19.54 9.76
C THR A 132 6.01 18.05 9.90
N ASN A 133 5.57 17.34 8.85
CA ASN A 133 5.33 15.88 8.85
C ASN A 133 4.56 15.36 10.08
N TYR A 134 3.68 16.17 10.68
CA TYR A 134 3.18 15.94 12.04
C TYR A 134 2.16 14.79 12.08
N ASP A 135 1.35 14.67 11.04
CA ASP A 135 0.29 13.67 10.97
C ASP A 135 0.69 12.40 10.21
N PHE A 136 1.92 12.34 9.71
CA PHE A 136 2.41 11.24 8.87
C PHE A 136 2.26 9.86 9.55
N ASP A 137 2.70 9.75 10.81
CA ASP A 137 2.66 8.51 11.58
C ASP A 137 1.22 8.04 11.82
N LYS A 138 0.33 8.98 12.14
CA LYS A 138 -1.09 8.70 12.36
C LYS A 138 -1.77 8.24 11.07
N LEU A 139 -1.52 8.93 9.96
CA LEU A 139 -2.09 8.59 8.65
C LEU A 139 -1.62 7.21 8.18
N SER A 140 -0.34 6.88 8.39
CA SER A 140 0.21 5.55 8.05
C SER A 140 -0.55 4.43 8.76
N LEU A 141 -0.76 4.55 10.08
CA LEU A 141 -1.52 3.57 10.87
C LEU A 141 -2.99 3.47 10.45
N GLU A 142 -3.63 4.59 10.13
CA GLU A 142 -5.02 4.60 9.67
C GLU A 142 -5.19 3.87 8.32
N ILE A 143 -4.25 4.07 7.39
CA ILE A 143 -4.27 3.40 6.08
C ILE A 143 -4.05 1.89 6.25
N GLU A 144 -3.17 1.48 7.16
CA GLU A 144 -2.93 0.08 7.51
C GLU A 144 -4.16 -0.60 8.10
N GLY A 145 -4.84 0.08 9.02
CA GLY A 145 -6.10 -0.39 9.59
C GLY A 145 -7.17 -0.62 8.52
N GLU A 146 -7.31 0.29 7.55
CA GLU A 146 -8.27 0.12 6.45
C GLU A 146 -7.91 -1.01 5.51
N ALA A 147 -6.62 -1.17 5.18
CA ALA A 147 -6.13 -2.27 4.37
C ALA A 147 -6.43 -3.63 5.02
N HIS A 148 -6.15 -3.76 6.32
CA HIS A 148 -6.52 -4.95 7.09
C HIS A 148 -8.02 -5.21 7.08
N ALA A 149 -8.84 -4.17 7.23
CA ALA A 149 -10.28 -4.31 7.20
C ALA A 149 -10.79 -4.76 5.81
N LEU A 150 -10.16 -4.32 4.72
CA LEU A 150 -10.48 -4.74 3.35
C LEU A 150 -10.19 -6.23 3.15
N VAL A 151 -8.99 -6.69 3.49
CA VAL A 151 -8.59 -8.10 3.32
C VAL A 151 -9.43 -9.02 4.18
N LYS A 152 -9.70 -8.65 5.44
CA LYS A 152 -10.54 -9.44 6.34
C LYS A 152 -11.95 -9.62 5.78
N LYS A 153 -12.57 -8.57 5.23
CA LYS A 153 -13.93 -8.66 4.70
C LYS A 153 -14.02 -9.54 3.45
N VAL A 154 -13.03 -9.48 2.56
CA VAL A 154 -12.99 -10.33 1.36
C VAL A 154 -12.77 -11.80 1.75
N SER A 155 -11.86 -12.07 2.69
CA SER A 155 -11.53 -13.44 3.12
C SER A 155 -12.60 -14.11 3.99
N THR A 156 -13.48 -13.36 4.66
CA THR A 156 -14.60 -13.94 5.43
C THR A 156 -15.76 -14.45 4.56
N VAL A 157 -15.80 -14.08 3.28
CA VAL A 157 -16.85 -14.58 2.37
C VAL A 157 -16.53 -16.00 1.87
N ASP A 158 -15.26 -16.43 1.92
CA ASP A 158 -14.82 -17.77 1.49
C ASP A 158 -15.03 -18.88 2.56
N ARG A 159 -15.69 -18.60 3.69
CA ARG A 159 -16.01 -19.64 4.68
C ARG A 159 -17.51 -19.96 4.70
N PRO A 160 -17.91 -21.14 4.18
CA PRO A 160 -19.27 -21.66 4.35
C PRO A 160 -19.58 -21.96 5.82
#